data_AF-A0A7C1BKJ1-F1
#
_entry.id   AF-A0A7C1BKJ1-F1
#
_cell.length_a   1.000
_cell.length_b   1.000
_cell.length_c   1.000
_cell.angle_alpha   90.00
_cell.angle_beta   90.00
_cell.angle_gamma   90.00
#
_symmetry.space_group_name_H-M   'P 1'
#
loop_
_entity.id
_entity.type
_entity.pdbx_description
1 polymer ?
#
loop_
_entity_poly.entity_id
_entity_poly.type
_entity_poly.pdbx_seq_one_letter_code
_entity_poly.pdbx_strand_id
1 'polypeptide(L)' 'MSTVVTTLIILVVSVLLATVVTFYAINVTTTRVQEESLQVTKLHIWHNGTTFAEAAFLIINTGGRDVVLD' A
#
# COMPACT_ATOMS: atom_id res chain seq x y z
N MET A 1 -11.78 -41.33 24.39
CA MET A 1 -11.82 -40.37 23.27
C MET A 1 -11.52 -41.14 21.99
N SER A 2 -12.33 -41.03 20.94
CA SER A 2 -12.15 -41.80 19.69
C SER A 2 -11.15 -41.13 18.76
N THR A 3 -10.33 -41.91 18.06
CA THR A 3 -9.36 -41.43 17.06
C THR A 3 -10.00 -40.53 16.00
N VAL A 4 -11.23 -40.85 15.60
CA VAL A 4 -12.05 -40.08 14.64
C VAL A 4 -12.33 -38.67 15.15
N VAL A 5 -12.64 -38.52 16.44
CA VAL A 5 -12.94 -37.22 17.05
C VAL A 5 -11.70 -36.34 17.07
N THR A 6 -10.55 -36.90 17.44
CA THR A 6 -9.27 -36.19 17.39
C THR A 6 -8.91 -35.77 15.97
N THR A 7 -9.13 -36.61 14.94
CA THR A 7 -8.86 -36.22 13.55
C THR A 7 -9.78 -35.11 13.05
N LEU A 8 -11.06 -35.11 13.45
CA LEU A 8 -12.01 -34.04 13.12
C LEU A 8 -11.62 -32.71 13.78
N ILE A 9 -11.21 -32.75 15.05
CA ILE A 9 -10.76 -31.54 15.76
C ILE A 9 -9.56 -30.93 15.06
N ILE A 10 -8.54 -31.74 14.74
CA ILE A 10 -7.33 -31.26 14.07
C ILE A 10 -7.67 -30.69 12.69
N LEU A 11 -8.55 -31.37 11.94
CA LEU A 11 -9.00 -30.91 10.63
C LEU A 11 -9.66 -29.53 10.72
N VAL A 12 -10.63 -29.36 11.61
CA VAL A 12 -11.36 -28.09 11.75
C VAL A 12 -10.42 -26.96 12.16
N VAL A 13 -9.54 -27.20 13.15
CA VAL A 13 -8.58 -26.18 13.60
C VAL A 13 -7.63 -25.78 12.48
N SER A 14 -7.14 -26.75 11.68
CA SER A 14 -6.24 -26.46 10.57
C SER A 14 -6.88 -25.59 9.48
N VAL A 15 -8.14 -25.85 9.14
CA VAL A 15 -8.88 -25.06 8.13
C VAL A 15 -9.17 -23.66 8.63
N LEU A 16 -9.60 -23.52 9.89
CA LEU A 16 -9.83 -22.21 10.49
C LEU A 16 -8.55 -21.38 10.55
N LEU A 17 -7.42 -21.98 10.93
CA LEU A 17 -6.15 -21.26 11.01
C LEU A 17 -5.63 -20.87 9.62
N ALA A 18 -5.76 -21.76 8.62
CA ALA A 18 -5.34 -21.50 7.25
C ALA A 18 -6.11 -20.33 6.61
N THR A 19 -7.42 -20.24 6.84
CA THR A 19 -8.23 -19.14 6.30
C THR A 19 -7.84 -17.81 6.94
N VAL A 20 -7.68 -17.75 8.27
CA VAL A 20 -7.27 -16.52 8.97
C VAL A 20 -5.90 -16.01 8.48
N VAL A 21 -4.90 -16.91 8.37
CA VAL A 21 -3.56 -16.54 7.88
C VAL A 21 -3.62 -16.04 6.43
N THR A 22 -4.43 -16.68 5.58
CA THR A 22 -4.59 -16.27 4.18
C THR A 22 -5.24 -14.89 4.07
N PHE A 23 -6.34 -14.63 4.79
CA PHE A 23 -6.98 -13.33 4.81
C PHE A 23 -6.07 -12.23 5.36
N TYR A 24 -5.30 -12.54 6.41
CA TYR A 24 -4.32 -11.60 6.95
C TYR A 24 -3.22 -11.28 5.93
N ALA A 25 -2.65 -12.29 5.27
CA ALA A 25 -1.63 -12.10 4.24
C ALA A 25 -2.15 -11.27 3.05
N ILE A 26 -3.40 -11.53 2.62
CA ILE A 26 -4.08 -10.74 1.59
C ILE A 26 -4.18 -9.29 2.04
N ASN A 27 -4.72 -9.02 3.22
CA ASN A 27 -4.91 -7.66 3.72
C ASN A 27 -3.57 -6.91 3.88
N VAL A 28 -2.52 -7.58 4.34
CA VAL A 28 -1.18 -6.98 4.45
C VAL A 28 -0.63 -6.65 3.07
N THR A 29 -0.78 -7.55 2.09
CA THR A 29 -0.26 -7.32 0.74
C THR A 29 -1.05 -6.20 0.03
N THR A 30 -2.38 -6.20 0.11
CA THR A 30 -3.23 -5.20 -0.55
C THR A 30 -3.10 -3.80 0.07
N THR A 31 -2.79 -3.70 1.36
CA THR A 31 -2.53 -2.40 2.01
C THR A 31 -1.12 -1.89 1.75
N ARG A 32 -0.13 -2.77 1.60
CA ARG A 32 1.26 -2.37 1.29
C ARG A 32 1.54 -2.08 -0.18
N VAL A 33 0.71 -2.59 -1.09
CA VAL A 33 0.80 -2.29 -2.54
C VAL A 33 0.21 -0.92 -2.89
N GLN A 34 -0.40 -0.21 -1.94
CA GLN A 34 -0.81 1.17 -2.13
C GLN A 34 0.40 2.10 -1.97
N GLU A 35 1.34 1.97 -2.89
CA GLU A 35 2.50 2.83 -2.95
C GLU A 35 2.05 4.24 -3.32
N GLU A 36 2.39 5.20 -2.47
CA GLU A 36 2.35 6.61 -2.79
C GLU A 36 3.52 6.87 -3.76
N SER A 37 3.19 6.98 -5.04
CA SER A 37 4.18 7.18 -6.09
C SER A 37 3.88 8.51 -6.78
N LEU A 38 4.81 9.44 -6.66
CA LEU A 38 4.74 10.72 -7.34
C LEU A 38 5.81 10.81 -8.41
N GLN A 39 5.39 11.20 -9.61
CA GLN A 39 6.29 11.56 -10.67
C GLN A 39 6.29 13.08 -10.86
N VAL A 40 7.43 13.71 -10.64
CA VAL A 40 7.63 15.14 -10.89
C VAL A 40 8.30 15.31 -12.25
N THR A 41 7.67 16.06 -13.15
CA THR A 41 8.16 16.29 -14.51
C THR A 41 8.04 17.77 -14.89
N LYS A 42 8.71 18.17 -15.97
CA LYS A 42 8.66 19.53 -16.53
C LYS A 42 8.94 20.63 -15.49
N LEU A 43 10.06 20.50 -14.77
CA LEU A 43 10.49 21.53 -13.82
C LEU A 43 11.03 22.75 -14.57
N HIS A 44 10.52 23.92 -14.23
CA HIS A 44 11.04 25.20 -14.72
C HIS A 44 11.08 26.20 -13.57
N ILE A 45 12.24 26.84 -13.41
CA ILE A 45 12.48 27.87 -12.40
C ILE A 45 12.82 29.16 -13.14
N TRP A 46 12.13 30.24 -12.79
CA TRP A 46 12.42 31.58 -13.26
C TRP A 46 12.83 32.45 -12.08
N HIS A 47 13.83 33.30 -12.28
CA HIS A 47 14.25 34.28 -11.28
C HIS A 47 14.66 35.59 -11.96
N ASN A 48 14.40 36.72 -11.30
CA ASN A 48 14.82 38.04 -11.78
C ASN A 48 16.04 38.62 -11.02
N GLY A 49 16.69 37.81 -10.19
CA GLY A 49 17.90 38.18 -9.43
C GLY A 49 17.70 39.18 -8.28
N THR A 50 16.47 39.64 -8.01
CA THR A 50 16.22 40.68 -6.99
C THR A 50 15.05 40.35 -6.06
N THR A 51 13.84 40.18 -6.59
CA THR A 51 12.61 40.09 -5.75
C THR A 51 11.68 38.95 -6.12
N PHE A 52 11.84 38.34 -7.31
CA PHE A 52 10.95 37.29 -7.77
C PHE A 52 11.73 36.04 -8.14
N ALA A 53 11.27 34.92 -7.57
CA ALA A 53 11.64 33.58 -7.96
C ALA A 53 10.36 32.74 -7.98
N GLU A 54 10.07 32.13 -9.13
CA GLU A 54 8.90 31.28 -9.34
C GLU A 54 9.36 29.93 -9.86
N ALA A 55 8.75 28.86 -9.36
CA ALA A 55 8.98 27.52 -9.83
C ALA A 55 7.65 26.91 -10.26
N ALA A 56 7.61 26.33 -11.47
CA ALA A 56 6.52 25.52 -11.93
C ALA A 56 7.02 24.10 -12.18
N PHE A 57 6.21 23.13 -11.78
CA PHE A 57 6.46 21.72 -12.01
C PHE A 57 5.13 20.99 -12.13
N LEU A 58 5.13 19.92 -12.93
CA LEU A 58 3.98 19.04 -13.07
C LEU A 58 4.17 17.87 -12.12
N ILE A 59 3.23 17.69 -11.20
CA ILE A 59 3.15 16.52 -10.33
C ILE A 59 2.08 15.60 -10.88
N ILE A 60 2.43 14.33 -11.08
CA ILE A 60 1.49 13.28 -11.46
C ILE A 60 1.50 12.24 -10.35
N ASN A 61 0.34 11.95 -9.79
CA ASN A 61 0.16 10.82 -8.89
C ASN A 61 0.06 9.54 -9.73
N THR A 62 1.13 8.75 -9.71
CA THR A 62 1.21 7.44 -10.36
C THR A 62 0.91 6.29 -9.39
N GLY A 63 0.66 6.61 -8.13
CA GLY A 63 0.29 5.67 -7.08
C GLY A 63 -1.20 5.30 -7.08
N GLY A 64 -1.55 4.34 -6.24
CA GLY A 64 -2.93 3.85 -6.07
C GLY A 64 -3.73 4.56 -4.98
N ARG A 65 -3.17 5.61 -4.36
CA ARG A 65 -3.71 6.31 -3.18
C ARG A 65 -3.47 7.81 -3.29
N ASP A 66 -4.33 8.61 -2.68
CA ASP A 66 -4.18 10.07 -2.61
C ASP A 66 -2.87 10.46 -1.91
N VAL A 67 -2.27 11.57 -2.33
CA VAL A 67 -1.01 12.07 -1.77
C VAL A 67 -1.22 13.45 -1.16
N VAL A 68 -0.68 13.65 0.04
CA VAL A 68 -0.63 14.95 0.72
C VAL A 68 0.73 15.59 0.48
N LEU A 69 0.74 16.86 0.10
CA LEU A 69 1.95 17.68 -0.01
C LEU A 69 2.04 18.56 1.24
N ASP A 70 3.12 18.41 2.01
CA ASP A 70 3.47 19.19 3.21
C ASP A 70 4.75 19.99 2.96
#